data_AF-A0A672JF37-F1
#
_entry.id   AF-A0A672JF37-F1
#
_cell.length_a   1.000
_cell.length_b   1.000
_cell.length_c   1.000
_cell.angle_alpha   90.00
_cell.angle_beta   90.00
_cell.angle_gamma   90.00
#
_symmetry.space_group_name_H-M   'P 1'
#
loop_
_entity.id
_entity.type
_entity.pdbx_description
1 polymer ?
#
loop_
_entity_poly.entity_id
_entity_poly.type
_entity_poly.pdbx_seq_one_letter_code
_entity_poly.pdbx_strand_id
1 'polypeptide(L)'
;MASLLRDPLFEISGQGPPPSKNFYFFAVTKTNVIWRWWKISVRAVDRHAKPGEVKESLQDFLHDTKLQSEVSLVFGPHILEHSKALCQGRYNYLELLSDSFILCIISYLELEDVGRLSQTSLRFRKLCESEAFWEQAVRQRCCTVSAEVASLAAEVGWRNIFFTSKLQLQKLITEALT
;
A
#
# COMPACT_ATOMS: atom_id res chain seq x y z
N MET A 1 -13.04 9.85 -9.48
CA MET A 1 -12.00 9.06 -8.76
C MET A 1 -12.55 7.89 -7.93
N ALA A 2 -13.83 7.89 -7.54
CA ALA A 2 -14.44 6.78 -6.75
C ALA A 2 -14.52 5.41 -7.47
N SER A 3 -14.30 5.36 -8.79
CA SER A 3 -14.34 4.11 -9.58
C SER A 3 -13.14 3.19 -9.37
N LEU A 4 -12.02 3.69 -8.84
CA LEU A 4 -10.80 2.90 -8.60
C LEU A 4 -10.81 2.15 -7.26
N LEU A 5 -11.69 2.55 -6.34
CA LEU A 5 -11.76 1.96 -5.02
C LEU A 5 -12.42 0.58 -5.08
N ARG A 6 -11.80 -0.42 -4.48
CA ARG A 6 -12.40 -1.75 -4.26
C ARG A 6 -13.51 -1.66 -3.22
N ASP A 7 -14.40 -2.64 -3.18
CA ASP A 7 -15.39 -2.78 -2.13
C ASP A 7 -15.42 -4.25 -1.69
N PRO A 8 -15.11 -4.58 -0.42
CA PRO A 8 -14.79 -3.68 0.69
C PRO A 8 -13.44 -2.94 0.51
N LEU A 9 -13.31 -1.77 1.15
CA LEU A 9 -12.07 -0.98 1.18
C LEU A 9 -11.01 -1.59 2.11
N PHE A 10 -11.48 -2.22 3.18
CA PHE A 10 -10.67 -2.90 4.17
C PHE A 10 -11.49 -4.01 4.81
N GLU A 11 -10.87 -5.15 5.05
CA GLU A 11 -11.46 -6.25 5.80
C GLU A 11 -10.41 -6.95 6.67
N ILE A 12 -10.83 -7.39 7.85
CA ILE A 12 -9.99 -8.14 8.77
C ILE A 12 -10.86 -9.08 9.61
N SER A 13 -10.28 -10.21 10.00
CA SER A 13 -10.94 -11.15 10.89
C SER A 13 -9.95 -11.67 11.93
N GLY A 14 -10.45 -12.04 13.10
CA GLY A 14 -9.60 -12.40 14.22
C GLY A 14 -10.38 -12.90 15.43
N GLN A 15 -9.64 -13.48 16.36
CA GLN A 15 -10.19 -13.92 17.63
C GLN A 15 -10.08 -12.79 18.66
N GLY A 16 -11.12 -12.61 19.48
CA GLY A 16 -11.07 -11.67 20.59
C GLY A 16 -10.01 -12.03 21.62
N PRO A 17 -9.55 -11.05 22.42
CA PRO A 17 -8.60 -11.32 23.47
C PRO A 17 -9.21 -12.22 24.56
N PRO A 18 -8.37 -12.98 25.30
CA PRO A 18 -8.81 -13.71 26.48
C PRO A 18 -9.53 -12.78 27.48
N PRO A 19 -10.60 -13.24 28.14
CA PRO A 19 -11.07 -14.64 28.22
C PRO A 19 -12.01 -15.05 27.08
N SER A 20 -12.39 -14.13 26.19
CA SER A 20 -13.30 -14.43 25.09
C SER A 20 -12.58 -15.24 24.01
N LYS A 21 -13.26 -16.24 23.46
CA LYS A 21 -12.78 -16.99 22.27
C LYS A 21 -13.59 -16.66 21.02
N ASN A 22 -14.45 -15.65 21.10
CA ASN A 22 -15.32 -15.25 20.01
C ASN A 22 -14.51 -14.85 18.79
N PHE A 23 -15.04 -15.15 17.63
CA PHE A 23 -14.46 -14.73 16.37
C PHE A 23 -15.16 -13.47 15.89
N TYR A 24 -14.40 -12.54 15.35
CA TYR A 24 -14.88 -11.25 14.88
C TYR A 24 -14.45 -11.05 13.43
N PHE A 25 -15.33 -10.39 12.68
CA PHE A 25 -15.05 -9.90 11.33
C PHE A 25 -15.41 -8.43 11.28
N PHE A 26 -14.51 -7.63 10.73
CA PHE A 26 -14.69 -6.20 10.57
C PHE A 26 -14.38 -5.82 9.14
N ALA A 27 -15.26 -5.02 8.54
CA ALA A 27 -15.07 -4.50 7.19
C ALA A 27 -15.51 -3.04 7.09
N VAL A 28 -14.74 -2.27 6.33
CA VAL A 28 -15.10 -0.91 5.92
C VAL A 28 -15.40 -0.98 4.43
N THR A 29 -16.65 -0.72 4.07
CA THR A 29 -17.12 -0.63 2.67
C THR A 29 -17.13 0.84 2.23
N LYS A 30 -17.49 1.09 0.96
CA LYS A 30 -17.63 2.46 0.45
C LYS A 30 -18.67 3.31 1.19
N THR A 31 -19.68 2.68 1.80
CA THR A 31 -20.83 3.39 2.40
C THR A 31 -21.05 3.05 3.87
N ASN A 32 -20.55 1.90 4.33
CA ASN A 32 -20.88 1.34 5.63
C ASN A 32 -19.69 0.71 6.32
N VAL A 33 -19.76 0.68 7.64
CA VAL A 33 -18.90 -0.14 8.49
C VAL A 33 -19.71 -1.36 8.94
N ILE A 34 -19.11 -2.55 8.83
CA ILE A 34 -19.73 -3.83 9.17
C ILE A 34 -18.89 -4.48 10.26
N TRP A 35 -19.53 -4.80 11.38
CA TRP A 35 -18.96 -5.56 12.49
C TRP A 35 -19.79 -6.82 12.72
N ARG A 36 -19.15 -7.99 12.63
CA ARG A 36 -19.78 -9.28 12.85
C ARG A 36 -19.05 -10.06 13.91
N TRP A 37 -19.79 -10.87 14.65
CA TRP A 37 -19.20 -11.75 15.65
C TRP A 37 -19.89 -13.11 15.70
N TRP A 38 -19.09 -14.12 16.02
CA TRP A 38 -19.51 -15.50 16.25
C TRP A 38 -19.12 -15.87 17.67
N LYS A 39 -20.11 -16.28 18.46
CA LYS A 39 -19.86 -16.75 19.82
C LYS A 39 -19.25 -18.14 19.76
N ILE A 40 -18.03 -18.31 20.26
CA ILE A 40 -17.36 -19.61 20.33
C ILE A 40 -17.34 -20.04 21.79
N SER A 41 -18.15 -21.04 22.12
CA SER A 41 -18.37 -21.52 23.49
C SER A 41 -18.60 -23.02 23.48
N VAL A 42 -18.02 -23.72 24.46
CA VAL A 42 -18.25 -25.16 24.69
C VAL A 42 -19.58 -25.40 25.43
N ARG A 43 -20.20 -24.33 25.96
CA ARG A 43 -21.43 -24.42 26.75
C ARG A 43 -22.61 -24.77 25.84
N ALA A 44 -23.40 -25.76 26.24
CA ALA A 44 -24.56 -26.22 25.48
C ALA A 44 -25.59 -25.11 25.21
N VAL A 45 -25.71 -24.13 26.12
CA VAL A 45 -26.61 -22.96 25.99
C VAL A 45 -26.28 -22.12 24.76
N ASP A 46 -25.00 -22.08 24.36
CA ASP A 46 -24.53 -21.27 23.24
C ASP A 46 -24.44 -22.06 21.92
N ARG A 47 -24.81 -23.35 21.92
CA ARG A 47 -24.65 -24.26 20.76
C ARG A 47 -25.44 -23.80 19.52
N HIS A 48 -26.51 -23.03 19.71
CA HIS A 48 -27.34 -22.47 18.65
C HIS A 48 -27.27 -20.94 18.56
N ALA A 49 -26.27 -20.32 19.19
CA ALA A 49 -26.07 -18.88 19.10
C ALA A 49 -25.80 -18.50 17.63
N LYS A 50 -26.67 -17.65 17.07
CA LYS A 50 -26.49 -17.14 15.71
C LYS A 50 -25.41 -16.06 15.71
N PRO A 51 -24.72 -15.86 14.57
CA PRO A 51 -23.80 -14.74 14.40
C PRO A 51 -24.56 -13.41 14.57
N GLY A 52 -23.92 -12.45 15.21
CA GLY A 52 -24.42 -11.08 15.29
C GLY A 52 -23.79 -10.20 14.22
N GLU A 53 -24.51 -9.16 13.80
CA GLU A 53 -24.04 -8.13 12.89
C GLU A 53 -24.50 -6.75 13.39
N VAL A 54 -23.58 -5.78 13.36
CA VAL A 54 -23.86 -4.36 13.41
C VAL A 54 -23.38 -3.77 12.10
N LYS A 55 -24.26 -3.00 11.44
CA LYS A 55 -23.96 -2.29 10.20
C LYS A 55 -24.37 -0.83 10.38
N GLU A 56 -23.39 0.05 10.25
CA GLU A 56 -23.57 1.49 10.47
C GLU A 56 -23.06 2.29 9.28
N SER A 57 -23.47 3.56 9.17
CA SER A 57 -22.87 4.46 8.17
C SER A 57 -21.44 4.83 8.57
N LEU A 58 -20.65 5.34 7.60
CA LEU A 58 -19.30 5.82 7.90
C LEU A 58 -19.30 6.94 8.95
N GLN A 59 -20.33 7.80 8.95
CA GLN A 59 -20.45 8.90 9.90
C GLN A 59 -20.85 8.42 11.29
N ASP A 60 -21.77 7.45 11.38
CA ASP A 60 -22.19 6.89 12.67
C ASP A 60 -21.02 6.22 13.37
N PHE A 61 -20.23 5.43 12.63
CA PHE A 61 -19.03 4.77 13.17
C PHE A 61 -18.02 5.78 13.76
N LEU A 62 -17.88 6.97 13.19
CA LEU A 62 -16.97 8.00 13.71
C LEU A 62 -17.40 8.53 15.09
N HIS A 63 -18.68 8.43 15.42
CA HIS A 63 -19.25 8.87 16.69
C HIS A 63 -19.52 7.72 17.67
N ASP A 64 -19.59 6.47 17.19
CA ASP A 64 -19.78 5.30 18.05
C ASP A 64 -18.48 4.92 18.79
N THR A 65 -18.30 5.49 19.98
CA THR A 65 -17.16 5.18 20.85
C THR A 65 -17.14 3.72 21.29
N LYS A 66 -18.30 3.06 21.40
CA LYS A 66 -18.39 1.67 21.85
C LYS A 66 -17.86 0.73 20.78
N LEU A 67 -18.34 0.86 19.55
CA LEU A 67 -17.86 0.03 18.44
C LEU A 67 -16.37 0.29 18.15
N GLN A 68 -15.92 1.54 18.26
CA GLN A 68 -14.50 1.88 18.15
C GLN A 68 -13.65 1.20 19.23
N SER A 69 -14.12 1.17 20.48
CA SER A 69 -13.44 0.46 21.57
C SER A 69 -13.34 -1.04 21.29
N GLU A 70 -14.40 -1.68 20.78
CA GLU A 70 -14.38 -3.10 20.41
C GLU A 70 -13.37 -3.38 19.28
N VAL A 71 -13.38 -2.56 18.22
CA VAL A 71 -12.41 -2.68 17.11
C VAL A 71 -10.97 -2.53 17.63
N SER A 72 -10.71 -1.53 18.47
CA SER A 72 -9.38 -1.34 19.07
C SER A 72 -8.97 -2.46 20.01
N LEU A 73 -9.92 -3.07 20.72
CA LEU A 73 -9.66 -4.16 21.65
C LEU A 73 -9.31 -5.45 20.91
N VAL A 74 -10.02 -5.75 19.82
CA VAL A 74 -9.84 -7.00 19.05
C VAL A 74 -8.70 -6.90 18.05
N PHE A 75 -8.60 -5.79 17.31
CA PHE A 75 -7.66 -5.64 16.20
C PHE A 75 -6.53 -4.65 16.47
N GLY A 76 -6.58 -3.94 17.60
CA GLY A 76 -5.56 -2.99 18.00
C GLY A 76 -5.82 -1.55 17.55
N PRO A 77 -5.11 -0.58 18.16
CA PRO A 77 -5.34 0.85 17.93
C PRO A 77 -5.00 1.29 16.51
N HIS A 78 -3.99 0.68 15.87
CA HIS A 78 -3.59 1.02 14.50
C HIS A 78 -4.70 0.69 13.48
N ILE A 79 -5.44 -0.39 13.68
CA ILE A 79 -6.57 -0.76 12.82
C ILE A 79 -7.76 0.19 13.03
N LEU A 80 -7.99 0.61 14.28
CA LEU A 80 -8.97 1.64 14.58
C LEU A 80 -8.61 2.97 13.89
N GLU A 81 -7.36 3.42 13.99
CA GLU A 81 -6.91 4.66 13.35
C GLU A 81 -7.04 4.59 11.83
N HIS A 82 -6.61 3.47 11.24
CA HIS A 82 -6.74 3.23 9.81
C HIS A 82 -8.21 3.25 9.35
N SER A 83 -9.10 2.56 10.06
CA SER A 83 -10.53 2.54 9.72
C SER A 83 -11.20 3.91 9.85
N LYS A 84 -10.83 4.73 10.85
CA LYS A 84 -11.28 6.12 10.96
C LYS A 84 -10.83 6.97 9.78
N ALA A 85 -9.57 6.83 9.37
CA ALA A 85 -9.06 7.52 8.20
C ALA A 85 -9.86 7.16 6.93
N LEU A 86 -10.18 5.88 6.73
CA LEU A 86 -11.03 5.42 5.63
C LEU A 86 -12.44 6.02 5.69
N CYS A 87 -13.06 6.07 6.87
CA CYS A 87 -14.40 6.67 7.06
C CYS A 87 -14.42 8.19 6.80
N GLN A 88 -13.29 8.87 7.03
CA GLN A 88 -13.09 10.29 6.71
C GLN A 88 -12.74 10.54 5.23
N GLY A 89 -12.70 9.50 4.39
CA GLY A 89 -12.36 9.63 2.97
C GLY A 89 -10.86 9.71 2.68
N ARG A 90 -9.99 9.39 3.65
CA ARG A 90 -8.53 9.37 3.47
C ARG A 90 -8.10 8.00 2.96
N TYR A 91 -8.10 7.85 1.65
CA TYR A 91 -7.70 6.61 0.99
C TYR A 91 -6.26 6.65 0.49
N ASN A 92 -5.53 5.55 0.65
CA ASN A 92 -4.23 5.39 -0.01
C ASN A 92 -4.44 4.99 -1.48
N TYR A 93 -4.71 5.99 -2.32
CA TYR A 93 -4.89 5.76 -3.76
C TYR A 93 -3.64 5.21 -4.44
N LEU A 94 -2.46 5.48 -3.87
CA LEU A 94 -1.18 5.11 -4.46
C LEU A 94 -1.00 3.58 -4.46
N GLU A 95 -1.52 2.89 -3.45
CA GLU A 95 -1.55 1.42 -3.42
C GLU A 95 -2.56 0.80 -4.41
N LEU A 96 -3.53 1.56 -4.92
CA LEU A 96 -4.54 1.06 -5.85
C LEU A 96 -4.16 1.23 -7.32
N LEU A 97 -3.15 2.06 -7.61
CA LEU A 97 -2.65 2.25 -8.96
C LEU A 97 -1.99 0.97 -9.49
N SER A 98 -2.04 0.74 -10.81
CA SER A 98 -1.25 -0.32 -11.44
C SER A 98 0.24 -0.01 -11.34
N ASP A 99 1.06 -1.04 -11.40
CA ASP A 99 2.52 -0.89 -11.35
C ASP A 99 3.03 0.03 -12.46
N SER A 100 2.43 0.03 -13.65
CA SER A 100 2.76 0.94 -14.75
C SER A 100 2.55 2.42 -14.42
N PHE A 101 1.43 2.78 -13.77
CA PHE A 101 1.19 4.17 -13.35
C PHE A 101 2.11 4.57 -12.20
N ILE A 102 2.38 3.65 -11.27
CA ILE A 102 3.32 3.91 -10.18
C ILE A 102 4.72 4.14 -10.75
N LEU A 103 5.22 3.30 -11.65
CA LEU A 103 6.51 3.48 -12.32
C LEU A 103 6.59 4.83 -13.04
N CYS A 104 5.50 5.25 -13.70
CA CYS A 104 5.40 6.59 -14.27
C CYS A 104 5.57 7.69 -13.22
N ILE A 105 4.86 7.61 -12.08
CA ILE A 105 5.00 8.59 -10.99
C ILE A 105 6.43 8.60 -10.43
N ILE A 106 7.01 7.42 -10.17
CA ILE A 106 8.37 7.29 -9.62
C ILE A 106 9.40 7.85 -10.59
N SER A 107 9.20 7.75 -11.91
CA SER A 107 10.12 8.29 -12.91
C SER A 107 10.32 9.80 -12.83
N TYR A 108 9.36 10.54 -12.27
CA TYR A 108 9.46 11.99 -12.04
C TYR A 108 10.12 12.36 -10.71
N LEU A 109 10.42 11.40 -9.85
CA LEU A 109 11.06 11.66 -8.56
C LEU A 109 12.59 11.74 -8.69
N GLU A 110 13.20 12.51 -7.81
CA GLU A 110 14.64 12.51 -7.64
C GLU A 110 15.13 11.18 -7.06
N LEU A 111 16.37 10.79 -7.36
CA LEU A 111 16.95 9.51 -6.89
C LEU A 111 16.93 9.38 -5.36
N GLU A 112 17.10 10.49 -4.64
CA GLU A 112 17.04 10.51 -3.18
C GLU A 112 15.64 10.13 -2.68
N ASP A 113 14.61 10.69 -3.30
CA ASP A 113 13.22 10.40 -2.96
C ASP A 113 12.79 9.02 -3.41
N VAL A 114 13.31 8.50 -4.54
CA VAL A 114 13.14 7.10 -4.93
C VAL A 114 13.72 6.16 -3.87
N GLY A 115 14.89 6.50 -3.32
CA GLY A 115 15.52 5.77 -2.22
C GLY A 115 14.74 5.83 -0.91
N ARG A 116 14.04 6.93 -0.61
CA ARG A 116 13.13 7.03 0.53
C ARG A 116 11.84 6.24 0.30
N LEU A 117 11.29 6.32 -0.91
CA LEU A 117 10.06 5.63 -1.29
C LEU A 117 10.21 4.11 -1.24
N SER A 118 11.38 3.57 -1.63
CA SER A 118 11.66 2.13 -1.57
C SER A 118 11.69 1.58 -0.12
N GLN A 119 11.75 2.45 0.87
CA GLN A 119 11.76 2.08 2.29
C GLN A 119 10.35 2.07 2.91
N THR A 120 9.33 2.60 2.22
CA THR A 120 7.98 2.70 2.80
C THR A 120 7.19 1.40 2.69
N SER A 121 7.37 0.62 1.62
CA SER A 121 6.68 -0.66 1.44
C SER A 121 7.50 -1.64 0.62
N LEU A 122 7.23 -2.94 0.81
CA LEU A 122 7.85 -4.01 0.00
C LEU A 122 7.50 -3.87 -1.50
N ARG A 123 6.30 -3.38 -1.81
CA ARG A 123 5.88 -3.17 -3.20
C ARG A 123 6.68 -2.05 -3.85
N PHE A 124 6.83 -0.90 -3.17
CA PHE A 124 7.64 0.20 -3.69
C PHE A 124 9.10 -0.20 -3.81
N ARG A 125 9.63 -0.97 -2.85
CA ARG A 125 10.97 -1.52 -2.97
C ARG A 125 11.17 -2.30 -4.27
N LYS A 126 10.30 -3.25 -4.56
CA LYS A 126 10.35 -4.05 -5.81
C LYS A 126 10.24 -3.18 -7.06
N LEU A 127 9.38 -2.16 -7.05
CA LEU A 127 9.19 -1.27 -8.20
C LEU A 127 10.41 -0.36 -8.41
N CYS A 128 10.93 0.28 -7.36
CA CYS A 128 12.13 1.13 -7.42
C CYS A 128 13.39 0.35 -7.81
N GLU A 129 13.44 -0.95 -7.50
CA GLU A 129 14.56 -1.83 -7.86
C GLU A 129 14.37 -2.54 -9.22
N SER A 130 13.23 -2.33 -9.89
CA SER A 130 12.92 -3.03 -11.14
C SER A 130 13.71 -2.49 -12.33
N GLU A 131 14.11 -3.38 -13.24
CA GLU A 131 14.76 -3.01 -14.51
C GLU A 131 13.90 -2.07 -15.36
N ALA A 132 12.57 -2.24 -15.32
CA ALA A 132 11.62 -1.37 -16.02
C ALA A 132 11.68 0.08 -15.55
N PHE A 133 11.84 0.31 -14.24
CA PHE A 133 12.03 1.65 -13.68
C PHE A 133 13.32 2.28 -14.21
N TRP A 134 14.44 1.56 -14.14
CA TRP A 134 15.74 2.07 -14.54
C TRP A 134 15.82 2.30 -16.04
N GLU A 135 15.23 1.43 -16.86
CA GLU A 135 15.07 1.64 -18.30
C GLU A 135 14.31 2.94 -18.60
N GLN A 136 13.17 3.15 -17.94
CA GLN A 136 12.38 4.36 -18.11
C GLN A 136 13.16 5.62 -17.66
N ALA A 137 13.87 5.54 -16.55
CA ALA A 137 14.69 6.65 -16.05
C ALA A 137 15.84 7.00 -17.02
N VAL A 138 16.49 6.00 -17.63
CA VAL A 138 17.51 6.23 -18.67
C VAL A 138 16.86 6.85 -19.92
N ARG A 139 15.76 6.30 -20.43
CA ARG A 139 15.06 6.81 -21.63
C ARG A 139 14.52 8.23 -21.46
N GLN A 140 14.09 8.61 -20.25
CA GLN A 140 13.63 9.98 -19.99
C GLN A 140 14.78 11.00 -19.96
N ARG A 141 15.97 10.59 -19.51
CA ARG A 141 17.15 11.48 -19.41
C ARG A 141 17.99 11.49 -20.69
N CYS A 142 18.04 10.36 -21.39
CA CYS A 142 18.70 10.18 -22.67
C CYS A 142 17.63 10.09 -23.75
N CYS A 143 17.41 11.17 -24.50
CA CYS A 143 16.36 11.26 -25.53
C CYS A 143 16.41 10.14 -26.58
N THR A 144 17.57 9.50 -26.77
CA THR A 144 17.77 8.35 -27.66
C THR A 144 18.68 7.31 -27.01
N VAL A 145 18.13 6.12 -26.75
CA VAL A 145 18.91 4.94 -26.33
C VAL A 145 19.29 4.16 -27.60
N SER A 146 20.59 4.03 -27.88
CA SER A 146 21.06 3.26 -29.04
C SER A 146 20.86 1.76 -28.84
N ALA A 147 20.84 1.00 -29.94
CA ALA A 147 20.72 -0.46 -29.90
C ALA A 147 21.87 -1.12 -29.10
N GLU A 148 23.06 -0.53 -29.14
CA GLU A 148 24.23 -0.97 -28.38
C GLU A 148 24.02 -0.81 -26.87
N VAL A 149 23.47 0.34 -26.44
CA VAL A 149 23.15 0.58 -25.02
C VAL A 149 22.05 -0.37 -24.53
N ALA A 150 21.05 -0.65 -25.37
CA ALA A 150 20.01 -1.62 -25.04
C ALA A 150 20.56 -3.06 -24.94
N SER A 151 21.48 -3.45 -25.82
CA SER A 151 22.16 -4.75 -25.76
C SER A 151 23.01 -4.88 -24.49
N LEU A 152 23.79 -3.84 -24.18
CA LEU A 152 24.58 -3.80 -22.94
C LEU A 152 23.68 -3.82 -21.70
N ALA A 153 22.49 -3.20 -21.77
CA ALA A 153 21.52 -3.21 -20.67
C ALA A 153 20.98 -4.60 -20.39
N ALA A 154 20.76 -5.39 -21.45
CA ALA A 154 20.31 -6.78 -21.30
C ALA A 154 21.37 -7.65 -20.60
N GLU A 155 22.66 -7.34 -20.76
CA GLU A 155 23.75 -8.09 -20.14
C GLU A 155 24.09 -7.63 -18.71
N VAL A 156 24.11 -6.31 -18.47
CA VAL A 156 24.64 -5.71 -17.23
C VAL A 156 23.54 -5.12 -16.34
N GLY A 157 22.35 -4.86 -16.89
CA GLY A 157 21.22 -4.23 -16.21
C GLY A 157 21.17 -2.71 -16.39
N TRP A 158 19.96 -2.18 -16.54
CA TRP A 158 19.66 -0.76 -16.72
C TRP A 158 20.09 0.09 -15.52
N ARG A 159 20.00 -0.46 -14.30
CA ARG A 159 20.47 0.23 -13.10
C ARG A 159 21.96 0.56 -13.20
N ASN A 160 22.77 -0.41 -13.62
CA ASN A 160 24.21 -0.23 -13.74
C ASN A 160 24.55 0.78 -14.83
N ILE A 161 23.86 0.71 -15.98
CA ILE A 161 24.02 1.69 -17.07
C ILE A 161 23.68 3.12 -16.64
N PHE A 162 22.65 3.28 -15.82
CA PHE A 162 22.26 4.57 -15.29
C PHE A 162 23.38 5.19 -14.42
N PHE A 163 24.00 4.39 -13.55
CA PHE A 163 25.09 4.89 -12.70
C PHE A 163 26.39 5.10 -13.48
N THR A 164 26.73 4.24 -14.44
CA THR A 164 27.93 4.41 -15.26
C THR A 164 27.84 5.63 -16.17
N SER A 165 26.69 5.87 -16.81
CA SER A 165 26.46 7.06 -17.63
C SER A 165 26.53 8.35 -16.82
N LYS A 166 25.96 8.38 -15.60
CA LYS A 166 26.06 9.54 -14.71
C LYS A 166 27.51 9.84 -14.31
N LEU A 167 28.30 8.82 -13.99
CA LEU A 167 29.72 8.97 -13.63
C LEU A 167 30.55 9.45 -14.83
N GLN A 168 30.30 8.91 -16.03
CA GLN A 168 30.96 9.36 -17.25
C GLN A 168 30.67 10.84 -17.55
N LEU A 169 29.41 11.28 -17.41
CA LEU A 169 29.03 12.68 -17.58
C LEU A 169 29.69 13.60 -16.54
N GLN A 170 29.77 13.17 -15.28
CA GLN A 170 30.46 13.93 -14.23
C GLN A 170 31.95 14.07 -14.50
N LYS A 171 32.60 13.01 -14.99
CA LYS A 171 34.03 13.05 -15.36
C LYS A 171 34.29 14.06 -16.48
N LEU A 172 33.48 14.05 -17.54
CA LEU A 172 33.61 14.99 -18.66
C LEU A 172 33.40 16.45 -18.24
N ILE A 173 32.43 16.73 -17.35
CA ILE A 173 32.21 18.08 -16.83
C ILE A 173 33.40 18.55 -15.97
N THR A 174 33.99 17.66 -15.18
CA THR A 174 35.12 17.99 -14.31
C THR A 174 36.39 18.27 -15.13
N GLU A 175 36.63 17.51 -16.19
CA GLU A 175 37.75 17.72 -17.13
C GLU A 175 37.59 18.98 -18.00
N ALA A 176 36.36 19.42 -18.25
CA ALA A 176 36.08 20.63 -19.03
C ALA A 176 36.14 21.94 -18.21
N LEU A 177 36.16 21.86 -16.88
CA LEU A 177 36.25 23.01 -15.97
C LEU A 177 37.67 23.26 -15.43
N THR A 178 38.65 22.46 -15.85
CA THR A 178 40.10 22.61 -15.60
C THR A 178 40.82 23.00 -16.87
#